data_AF-A0A967TKW7-F1
#
_entry.id   AF-A0A967TKW7-F1
#
_cell.length_a   1.000
_cell.length_b   1.000
_cell.length_c   1.000
_cell.angle_alpha   90.00
_cell.angle_beta   90.00
_cell.angle_gamma   90.00
#
_symmetry.space_group_name_H-M   'P 1'
#
loop_
_entity.id
_entity.type
_entity.pdbx_description
1 polymer ?
#
loop_
_entity_poly.entity_id
_entity_poly.type
_entity_poly.pdbx_seq_one_letter_code
_entity_poly.pdbx_strand_id
1 'polypeptide(L)'
;MAGNAGDMLSEVIATHEDSLVSIPDHLSYEEAATLPCAAVTAWVGLFKRGRIEPGQYMLPEGTDSVAIFGQIFADALGAKPIIPSSRSRRRWTPTIHGKRRFHG
;
A
#
# COMPACT_ATOMS: atom_id res chain seq x y z
N MET A 1 13.83 14.19 0.30
CA MET A 1 12.74 15.03 -0.25
C MET A 1 13.19 16.46 0.04
N ALA A 2 13.51 17.23 -1.00
CA ALA A 2 14.32 18.46 -1.04
C ALA A 2 15.85 18.28 -0.90
N GLY A 3 16.57 18.50 -2.01
CA GLY A 3 18.00 18.86 -1.93
C GLY A 3 18.94 18.43 -3.06
N ASN A 4 18.48 17.78 -4.14
CA ASN A 4 19.36 17.50 -5.27
C ASN A 4 18.64 17.64 -6.61
N ALA A 5 19.38 17.92 -7.68
CA ALA A 5 18.87 17.95 -9.05
C ALA A 5 18.18 16.60 -9.36
N GLY A 6 16.86 16.62 -9.52
CA GLY A 6 16.04 15.39 -9.69
C GLY A 6 14.87 15.23 -8.71
N ASP A 7 14.48 16.26 -7.94
CA ASP A 7 13.27 16.21 -7.13
C ASP A 7 11.99 16.33 -8.00
N MET A 8 10.92 15.65 -7.59
CA MET A 8 9.68 15.51 -8.38
C MET A 8 8.81 16.77 -8.37
N LEU A 9 9.05 17.71 -7.44
CA LEU A 9 8.35 19.00 -7.35
C LEU A 9 9.07 20.06 -8.20
N SER A 10 9.22 19.79 -9.49
CA SER A 10 9.92 20.63 -10.46
C SER A 10 9.17 20.63 -11.80
N GLU A 11 9.28 21.69 -12.59
CA GLU A 11 8.70 21.76 -13.94
C GLU A 11 9.38 20.78 -14.91
N VAL A 12 10.66 20.49 -14.68
CA VAL A 12 11.45 19.55 -15.48
C VAL A 12 12.30 18.71 -14.54
N ILE A 13 12.37 17.40 -14.83
CA ILE A 13 13.22 16.44 -14.14
C ILE A 13 14.08 15.67 -15.15
N ALA A 14 15.33 15.39 -14.80
CA ALA A 14 16.15 14.41 -15.49
C ALA A 14 16.16 13.12 -14.67
N THR A 15 15.64 12.02 -15.22
CA THR A 15 15.54 10.73 -14.53
C THR A 15 15.86 9.58 -15.48
N HIS A 16 16.09 8.39 -14.94
CA HIS A 16 16.30 7.18 -15.73
C HIS A 16 14.98 6.70 -16.33
N GLU A 17 15.01 6.12 -17.53
CA GLU A 17 13.81 5.63 -18.23
C GLU A 17 13.02 4.61 -17.40
N ASP A 18 13.71 3.73 -16.67
CA ASP A 18 13.10 2.73 -15.76
C ASP A 18 12.33 3.34 -14.56
N SER A 19 12.49 4.65 -14.31
CA SER A 19 11.76 5.34 -13.24
C SER A 19 10.40 5.88 -13.70
N LEU A 20 10.07 5.74 -14.99
CA LEU A 20 8.83 6.24 -15.58
C LEU A 20 7.90 5.09 -15.93
N VAL A 21 6.60 5.33 -15.77
CA VAL A 21 5.53 4.42 -16.20
C VAL A 21 4.52 5.20 -17.02
N SER A 22 3.90 4.54 -18.00
CA SER A 22 2.85 5.14 -18.80
C SER A 22 1.64 5.48 -17.95
N ILE A 23 1.10 6.69 -18.13
CA ILE A 23 -0.17 7.10 -17.51
C ILE A 23 -1.32 6.39 -18.24
N PRO A 24 -2.23 5.71 -17.54
CA PRO A 24 -3.43 5.13 -18.15
C PRO A 24 -4.31 6.20 -18.83
N ASP A 25 -4.85 5.90 -20.02
CA ASP A 25 -5.61 6.85 -20.85
C ASP A 25 -6.82 7.51 -20.16
N HIS A 26 -7.34 6.90 -19.10
CA HIS A 26 -8.52 7.36 -18.37
C HIS A 26 -8.19 8.26 -17.17
N LEU A 27 -6.90 8.50 -16.87
CA LEU A 27 -6.46 9.34 -15.75
C LEU A 27 -5.87 10.65 -16.23
N SER A 28 -6.18 11.74 -15.53
CA SER A 28 -5.49 13.01 -15.72
C SER A 28 -4.07 12.96 -15.15
N TYR A 29 -3.22 13.92 -15.53
CA TYR A 29 -1.87 14.05 -14.97
C TYR A 29 -1.90 14.26 -13.45
N GLU A 30 -2.85 15.04 -12.96
CA GLU A 30 -3.02 15.35 -11.54
C GLU A 30 -3.43 14.10 -10.75
N GLU A 31 -4.36 13.31 -11.28
CA GLU A 31 -4.77 12.04 -10.66
C GLU A 31 -3.60 11.06 -10.63
N ALA A 32 -2.94 10.87 -11.78
CA ALA A 32 -1.84 9.93 -11.93
C ALA A 32 -0.63 10.26 -11.05
N ALA A 33 -0.30 11.54 -10.86
CA ALA A 33 0.85 11.96 -10.06
C ALA A 33 0.73 11.57 -8.57
N THR A 34 -0.49 11.40 -8.05
CA THR A 34 -0.72 11.06 -6.63
C THR A 34 -0.55 9.58 -6.31
N LEU A 35 -0.65 8.71 -7.32
CA LEU A 35 -0.71 7.25 -7.12
C LEU A 35 0.64 6.63 -6.72
N PRO A 36 1.78 6.93 -7.39
CA PRO A 36 3.01 6.17 -7.21
C PRO A 36 3.55 6.19 -5.78
N CYS A 37 3.53 7.36 -5.12
CA CYS A 37 4.06 7.51 -3.77
C CYS A 37 3.35 6.57 -2.77
N ALA A 38 2.01 6.58 -2.78
CA ALA A 38 1.22 5.75 -1.88
C ALA A 38 1.23 4.28 -2.28
N ALA A 39 1.07 3.98 -3.57
CA ALA A 39 1.05 2.62 -4.10
C ALA A 39 2.37 1.88 -3.87
N VAL A 40 3.51 2.49 -4.17
CA VAL A 40 4.83 1.85 -3.96
C VAL A 40 5.09 1.64 -2.46
N THR A 41 4.69 2.59 -1.62
CA THR A 41 4.81 2.45 -0.15
C THR A 41 4.01 1.26 0.35
N ALA A 42 2.74 1.14 -0.08
CA ALA A 42 1.89 0.01 0.28
C ALA A 42 2.47 -1.32 -0.25
N TRP A 43 2.98 -1.33 -1.48
CA TRP A 43 3.60 -2.52 -2.09
C TRP A 43 4.84 -3.00 -1.31
N VAL A 44 5.72 -2.09 -0.94
CA VAL A 44 6.91 -2.41 -0.13
C VAL A 44 6.48 -2.95 1.24
N GLY A 45 5.47 -2.35 1.86
CA GLY A 45 4.90 -2.81 3.13
C GLY A 45 4.36 -4.24 3.04
N LEU A 46 3.50 -4.52 2.06
CA LEU A 46 2.82 -5.80 1.94
C LEU A 46 3.69 -6.92 1.37
N PHE A 47 4.38 -6.67 0.26
CA PHE A 47 5.04 -7.74 -0.50
C PHE A 47 6.52 -7.87 -0.18
N LYS A 48 7.24 -6.75 -0.01
CA LYS A 48 8.69 -6.79 0.24
C LYS A 48 9.02 -7.05 1.71
N ARG A 49 8.33 -6.36 2.63
CA ARG A 49 8.54 -6.46 4.08
C ARG A 49 7.60 -7.47 4.72
N GLY A 50 6.30 -7.33 4.48
CA GLY A 50 5.26 -8.18 5.08
C GLY A 50 5.17 -9.58 4.49
N ARG A 51 5.56 -9.74 3.22
CA ARG A 51 5.46 -10.99 2.45
C ARG A 51 4.10 -11.66 2.59
N ILE A 52 3.05 -10.85 2.48
CA ILE A 52 1.66 -11.32 2.62
C ILE A 52 1.34 -12.36 1.54
N GLU A 53 0.58 -13.38 1.93
CA GLU A 53 0.12 -14.46 1.05
C GLU A 53 -1.41 -14.48 0.95
N PRO A 54 -1.98 -15.08 -0.11
CA PRO A 54 -3.42 -15.28 -0.23
C PRO A 54 -4.03 -15.93 1.02
N GLY A 55 -5.21 -15.45 1.44
CA GLY A 55 -5.94 -15.93 2.61
C GLY A 55 -5.45 -15.39 3.96
N GLN A 56 -4.29 -14.73 4.03
CA GLN A 56 -3.81 -14.05 5.22
C GLN A 56 -4.56 -12.73 5.46
N TYR A 57 -4.47 -12.21 6.68
CA TYR A 57 -5.14 -10.96 7.05
C TYR A 57 -4.20 -9.77 6.99
N MET A 58 -4.71 -8.65 6.49
CA MET A 58 -4.04 -7.35 6.50
C MET A 58 -4.81 -6.40 7.42
N LEU A 59 -4.14 -5.77 8.37
CA LEU A 59 -4.70 -4.72 9.22
C LEU A 59 -3.98 -3.40 8.91
N PRO A 60 -4.64 -2.43 8.25
CA PRO A 60 -4.05 -1.13 8.01
C PRO A 60 -4.12 -0.27 9.27
N GLU A 61 -3.09 0.56 9.48
CA GLU A 61 -3.10 1.60 10.49
C GLU A 61 -3.79 2.85 9.93
N GLY A 62 -5.13 2.85 9.96
CA GLY A 62 -5.96 3.98 9.53
C GLY A 62 -6.52 3.87 8.10
N THR A 63 -6.86 5.02 7.53
CA THR A 63 -7.54 5.20 6.23
C THR A 63 -6.87 6.29 5.40
N ASP A 64 -5.54 6.26 5.34
CA ASP A 64 -4.78 7.10 4.43
C ASP A 64 -4.66 6.46 3.03
N SER A 65 -4.04 7.16 2.09
CA SER A 65 -3.87 6.66 0.72
C SER A 65 -3.06 5.36 0.66
N VAL A 66 -2.09 5.17 1.56
CA VAL A 66 -1.29 3.94 1.64
C VAL A 66 -2.16 2.78 2.12
N ALA A 67 -3.03 2.99 3.11
CA ALA A 67 -3.98 2.00 3.60
C ALA A 67 -4.99 1.59 2.51
N ILE A 68 -5.48 2.54 1.71
CA ILE A 68 -6.39 2.27 0.58
C ILE A 68 -5.69 1.42 -0.48
N PHE A 69 -4.47 1.77 -0.89
CA PHE A 69 -3.70 0.93 -1.81
C PHE A 69 -3.39 -0.45 -1.22
N GLY A 70 -3.09 -0.51 0.08
CA GLY A 70 -2.90 -1.76 0.79
C GLY A 70 -4.13 -2.67 0.69
N GLN A 71 -5.33 -2.10 0.86
CA GLN A 71 -6.59 -2.83 0.66
C GLN A 71 -6.71 -3.33 -0.78
N ILE A 72 -6.52 -2.46 -1.79
CA ILE A 72 -6.63 -2.83 -3.21
C ILE A 72 -5.70 -4.00 -3.52
N PHE A 73 -4.46 -3.97 -3.03
CA PHE A 73 -3.49 -5.04 -3.24
C PHE A 73 -3.84 -6.32 -2.47
N ALA A 74 -4.31 -6.20 -1.23
CA ALA A 74 -4.73 -7.35 -0.44
C ALA A 74 -5.91 -8.07 -1.10
N ASP A 75 -6.93 -7.33 -1.55
CA ASP A 75 -8.08 -7.86 -2.25
C ASP A 75 -7.66 -8.52 -3.57
N ALA A 76 -6.80 -7.87 -4.36
CA ALA A 76 -6.28 -8.43 -5.62
C ALA A 76 -5.45 -9.71 -5.42
N LEU A 77 -4.74 -9.85 -4.29
CA LEU A 77 -3.99 -11.05 -3.92
C LEU A 77 -4.89 -12.18 -3.38
N GLY A 78 -6.13 -11.88 -2.97
CA GLY A 78 -6.99 -12.80 -2.23
C GLY A 78 -6.64 -12.89 -0.73
N ALA A 79 -5.91 -11.91 -0.21
CA ALA A 79 -5.80 -11.69 1.23
C ALA A 79 -7.07 -11.02 1.78
N LYS A 80 -7.15 -10.85 3.11
CA LYS A 80 -8.35 -10.39 3.81
C LYS A 80 -8.07 -9.08 4.56
N PRO A 81 -8.31 -7.91 3.95
CA PRO A 81 -8.15 -6.65 4.65
C PRO A 81 -9.22 -6.48 5.74
N ILE A 82 -8.79 -6.05 6.93
CA ILE A 82 -9.67 -5.69 8.04
C ILE A 82 -9.54 -4.19 8.25
N ILE A 83 -10.56 -3.41 7.93
CA ILE A 83 -10.49 -1.95 8.05
C ILE A 83 -11.17 -1.50 9.34
N PRO A 84 -10.40 -1.05 10.34
CA PRO A 84 -10.98 -0.50 11.55
C PRO A 84 -11.59 0.87 11.25
N SER A 85 -12.92 1.01 11.40
CA SER A 85 -13.59 2.30 11.29
C SER A 85 -13.61 3.02 12.64
N SER A 86 -13.24 4.29 12.67
CA SER A 86 -13.23 5.11 13.90
C SER A 86 -14.64 5.29 14.51
N ARG A 87 -15.70 5.08 13.74
CA ARG A 87 -17.11 5.17 14.18
C ARG A 87 -17.70 3.88 14.76
N SER A 88 -16.99 2.75 14.70
CA SER A 88 -17.42 1.54 15.38
C SER A 88 -16.24 0.86 16.07
N ARG A 89 -16.12 1.08 17.38
CA ARG A 89 -15.27 0.28 18.25
C ARG A 89 -15.91 -1.10 18.43
N ARG A 90 -15.98 -1.91 17.36
CA ARG A 90 -16.26 -3.34 17.51
C ARG A 90 -15.01 -3.96 18.10
N ARG A 91 -15.12 -4.40 19.35
CA ARG A 91 -14.13 -5.21 20.06
C ARG A 91 -13.84 -6.45 19.20
N TRP A 92 -12.66 -6.50 18.60
CA TRP A 92 -12.15 -7.70 17.96
C TRP A 92 -11.88 -8.73 19.07
N THR A 93 -12.68 -9.79 19.11
CA THR A 93 -12.38 -10.99 19.89
C THR A 93 -11.59 -11.94 18.99
N PRO A 94 -10.29 -12.17 19.23
CA PRO A 94 -9.57 -13.22 18.54
C PRO A 94 -10.14 -14.56 18.96
N THR A 95 -10.95 -15.20 18.12
CA THR A 95 -11.04 -16.66 18.14
C THR A 95 -9.77 -17.18 17.50
N ILE A 96 -8.71 -17.25 18.30
CA ILE A 96 -7.47 -17.96 18.00
C ILE A 96 -7.78 -19.44 17.79
N HIS A 97 -8.10 -19.83 16.56
CA HIS A 97 -7.93 -21.21 16.12
C HIS A 97 -6.48 -21.42 15.70
N GLY A 98 -5.74 -22.14 16.54
CA GLY A 98 -4.47 -22.78 16.18
C GLY A 98 -3.20 -22.00 16.54
N LYS A 99 -2.71 -22.17 17.77
CA LYS A 99 -1.30 -21.92 18.09
C LYS A 99 -0.43 -22.88 17.26
N ARG A 100 0.35 -22.38 16.30
CA ARG A 100 1.63 -23.01 15.96
C ARG A 100 2.73 -22.20 16.63
N ARG A 101 3.34 -22.83 17.64
CA ARG A 101 4.54 -22.34 18.32
C ARG A 101 5.66 -22.28 17.29
N PHE A 102 6.31 -21.13 17.15
CA PHE A 102 7.63 -21.06 16.55
C PHE A 102 8.66 -21.40 17.63
N HIS A 103 9.35 -22.52 17.45
CA HIS A 103 10.66 -22.85 18.03
C HIS A 103 11.54 -23.30 16.87
N GLY A 104 12.77 -22.79 16.85
CA GLY A 104 13.78 -23.01 15.82
C GLY A 104 14.77 -21.88 15.88
#